data_AF-A0AA42CM59-F1
#
_entry.id   AF-A0AA42CM59-F1
#
_cell.length_a   1.000
_cell.length_b   1.000
_cell.length_c   1.000
_cell.angle_alpha   90.00
_cell.angle_beta   90.00
_cell.angle_gamma   90.00
#
_symmetry.space_group_name_H-M   'P 1'
#
loop_
_entity.id
_entity.type
_entity.pdbx_description
1 polymer ?
#
loop_
_entity_poly.entity_id
_entity_poly.type
_entity_poly.pdbx_seq_one_letter_code
_entity_poly.pdbx_strand_id
1 'polypeptide(L)'
;MIVMMRLIQILVTGTAVLSSSMACADGPFARVTGRRDPRVIVIDIAKALDPANDGTQKAIISRIRITPDVPAIDPSRLDAKYIGVNHVPGDALSNNIVISAGGKAYVVDHAGISRPVDVESGMPHGYPGAVTVLYVKKALGLSNNDTIVAIEAILNCGSPAESPYCPGDWGRQPALFPCHNDKS
;
A
#
# COMPACT_ATOMS: atom_id res chain seq x y z
N MET A 1 39.70 71.85 18.91
CA MET A 1 40.05 70.61 18.20
C MET A 1 39.51 69.44 18.99
N ILE A 2 38.57 68.72 18.39
CA ILE A 2 37.82 67.59 18.95
C ILE A 2 38.65 66.33 18.66
N VAL A 3 38.97 65.50 19.66
CA VAL A 3 39.50 64.14 19.42
C VAL A 3 38.58 63.11 20.09
N MET A 4 37.59 62.76 19.28
CA MET A 4 36.93 61.48 19.08
C MET A 4 37.18 60.33 20.08
N MET A 5 36.09 59.97 20.74
CA MET A 5 35.78 58.75 21.46
C MET A 5 35.77 57.54 20.49
N ARG A 6 36.53 56.47 20.77
CA ARG A 6 36.39 55.17 20.09
C ARG A 6 35.59 54.21 20.97
N LEU A 7 34.30 54.07 20.68
CA LEU A 7 33.49 52.95 21.15
C LEU A 7 33.88 51.69 20.36
N ILE A 8 34.32 50.66 21.07
CA ILE A 8 34.47 49.30 20.54
C ILE A 8 33.09 48.65 20.63
N GLN A 9 32.40 48.52 19.49
CA GLN A 9 31.21 47.69 19.37
C GLN A 9 31.63 46.22 19.37
N ILE A 10 31.31 45.50 20.44
CA ILE A 10 31.39 44.05 20.50
C ILE A 10 30.17 43.50 19.76
N LEU A 11 30.41 42.92 18.59
CA LEU A 11 29.43 42.22 17.77
C LEU A 11 29.13 40.86 18.45
N VAL A 12 27.93 40.72 19.02
CA VAL A 12 27.43 39.44 19.54
C VAL A 12 26.95 38.63 18.34
N THR A 13 27.77 37.69 17.86
CA THR A 13 27.38 36.68 16.88
C THR A 13 26.49 35.63 17.57
N GLY A 14 25.18 35.80 17.44
CA GLY A 14 24.19 34.81 17.87
C GLY A 14 24.32 33.51 17.08
N THR A 15 24.64 32.43 17.78
CA THR A 15 24.70 31.08 17.22
C THR A 15 23.27 30.56 17.03
N ALA A 16 22.79 30.49 15.79
CA ALA A 16 21.52 29.83 15.49
C ALA A 16 21.70 28.32 15.58
N VAL A 17 21.27 27.71 16.69
CA VAL A 17 21.18 26.25 16.81
C VAL A 17 19.97 25.78 16.00
N LEU A 18 20.20 25.45 14.73
CA LEU A 18 19.25 24.71 13.91
C LEU A 18 19.14 23.29 14.47
N SER A 19 18.25 23.12 15.45
CA SER A 19 17.84 21.81 15.93
C SER A 19 17.02 21.16 14.82
N SER A 20 17.70 20.42 13.94
CA SER A 20 17.05 19.54 12.97
C SER A 20 16.55 18.34 13.76
N SER A 21 15.33 18.42 14.28
CA SER A 21 14.62 17.22 14.70
C SER A 21 14.36 16.39 13.44
N MET A 22 15.25 15.44 13.15
CA MET A 22 14.81 14.19 12.55
C MET A 22 13.84 13.58 13.57
N ALA A 23 12.59 14.02 13.52
CA ALA A 23 11.49 13.25 14.04
C ALA A 23 11.43 12.00 13.16
N CYS A 24 12.25 11.01 13.52
CA CYS A 24 11.92 9.62 13.26
C CYS A 24 10.50 9.51 13.78
N ALA A 25 9.55 9.28 12.89
CA ALA A 25 8.18 9.08 13.28
C ALA A 25 8.17 7.73 14.04
N ASP A 26 8.45 7.81 15.35
CA ASP A 26 8.52 6.71 16.32
C ASP A 26 7.17 6.58 17.07
N GLY A 27 6.09 6.95 16.39
CA GLY A 27 4.73 6.81 16.89
C GLY A 27 4.14 5.45 16.49
N PRO A 28 3.16 4.92 17.24
CA PRO A 28 2.39 3.77 16.77
C PRO A 28 1.70 4.15 15.45
N PHE A 29 2.00 3.39 14.40
CA PHE A 29 1.32 3.53 13.11
C PHE A 29 0.21 2.50 12.98
N ALA A 30 -0.96 2.94 12.51
CA ALA A 30 -1.91 2.03 11.91
C ALA A 30 -1.53 1.76 10.45
N ARG A 31 -1.73 0.51 10.04
CA ARG A 31 -1.65 0.09 8.64
C ARG A 31 -3.02 -0.47 8.30
N VAL A 32 -3.69 0.17 7.37
CA VAL A 32 -5.08 -0.14 7.04
C VAL A 32 -5.22 -0.36 5.55
N THR A 33 -6.18 -1.18 5.17
CA THR A 33 -6.59 -1.40 3.79
C THR A 33 -8.05 -1.00 3.63
N GLY A 34 -8.40 -0.49 2.46
CA GLY A 34 -9.79 -0.22 2.09
C GLY A 34 -10.42 -1.40 1.35
N ARG A 35 -11.76 -1.51 1.41
CA ARG A 35 -12.53 -2.54 0.68
C ARG A 35 -12.38 -2.46 -0.86
N ARG A 36 -11.84 -1.36 -1.40
CA ARG A 36 -11.59 -1.10 -2.84
C ARG A 36 -10.47 -0.07 -3.04
N ASP A 37 -9.50 -0.05 -2.13
CA ASP A 37 -8.30 0.77 -2.32
C ASP A 37 -7.16 -0.22 -2.54
N PRO A 38 -6.50 -0.23 -3.71
CA PRO A 38 -5.38 -1.11 -4.02
C PRO A 38 -4.10 -0.68 -3.28
N ARG A 39 -4.26 -0.19 -2.06
CA ARG A 39 -3.20 0.38 -1.25
C ARG A 39 -3.32 -0.03 0.21
N VAL A 40 -2.15 -0.18 0.82
CA VAL A 40 -2.02 -0.07 2.28
C VAL A 40 -1.76 1.39 2.61
N ILE A 41 -2.60 1.94 3.47
CA ILE A 41 -2.47 3.30 3.98
C ILE A 41 -1.79 3.21 5.34
N VAL A 42 -0.71 3.97 5.51
CA VAL A 42 -0.06 4.10 6.81
C VAL A 42 -0.47 5.42 7.45
N ILE A 43 -0.96 5.32 8.69
CA ILE A 43 -1.55 6.42 9.44
C ILE A 43 -0.77 6.60 10.74
N ASP A 44 -0.33 7.83 10.99
CA ASP A 44 0.17 8.26 12.29
C ASP A 44 -1.00 8.42 13.26
N ILE A 45 -1.07 7.54 14.27
CA ILE A 45 -2.19 7.51 15.21
C ILE A 45 -2.28 8.78 16.04
N ALA A 46 -1.15 9.36 16.48
CA ALA A 46 -1.17 10.58 17.26
C ALA A 46 -1.75 11.74 16.45
N LYS A 47 -1.37 11.86 15.17
CA LYS A 47 -1.96 12.85 14.27
C LYS A 47 -3.43 12.56 13.95
N ALA A 48 -3.82 11.29 13.85
CA ALA A 48 -5.21 10.92 13.58
C ALA A 48 -6.14 11.26 14.74
N LEU A 49 -5.65 11.23 15.98
CA LEU A 49 -6.42 11.55 17.18
C LEU A 49 -6.48 13.07 17.48
N ASP A 50 -5.69 13.89 16.79
CA ASP A 50 -5.73 15.34 16.93
C ASP A 50 -6.98 15.92 16.24
N PRO A 51 -7.88 16.60 16.98
CA PRO A 51 -9.08 17.22 16.40
C PRO A 51 -8.78 18.22 15.27
N ALA A 52 -7.59 18.84 15.24
CA ALA A 52 -7.19 19.75 14.16
C ALA A 52 -6.98 19.03 12.80
N ASN A 53 -6.96 17.70 12.81
CA ASN A 53 -6.82 16.85 11.64
C ASN A 53 -8.12 16.10 11.29
N ASP A 54 -9.22 16.31 12.01
CA ASP A 54 -10.50 15.67 11.72
C ASP A 54 -11.00 15.97 10.30
N GLY A 55 -11.47 14.92 9.61
CA GLY A 55 -11.88 15.00 8.20
C GLY A 55 -10.75 15.31 7.19
N THR A 56 -9.47 15.33 7.62
CA THR A 56 -8.33 15.65 6.74
C THR A 56 -7.43 14.43 6.48
N GLN A 57 -6.55 14.56 5.48
CA GLN A 57 -5.53 13.55 5.18
C GLN A 57 -4.21 13.74 5.94
N LYS A 58 -4.13 14.69 6.89
CA LYS A 58 -2.87 15.10 7.54
C LYS A 58 -2.21 14.00 8.39
N ALA A 59 -2.99 13.01 8.82
CA ALA A 59 -2.49 11.85 9.55
C ALA A 59 -1.98 10.72 8.62
N ILE A 60 -2.23 10.80 7.32
CA ILE A 60 -1.77 9.78 6.36
C ILE A 60 -0.32 10.07 6.00
N ILE A 61 0.57 9.15 6.33
CA ILE A 61 2.01 9.30 6.10
C ILE A 61 2.48 8.61 4.82
N SER A 62 1.77 7.59 4.35
CA SER A 62 2.09 6.94 3.08
C SER A 62 0.91 6.12 2.55
N ARG A 63 0.97 5.83 1.24
CA ARG A 63 0.01 5.00 0.51
C ARG A 63 0.74 4.10 -0.47
N ILE A 64 0.97 2.85 -0.10
CA ILE A 64 1.75 1.92 -0.93
C ILE A 64 0.81 1.03 -1.75
N ARG A 65 1.09 0.83 -3.04
CA ARG A 65 0.28 -0.11 -3.85
C ARG A 65 0.58 -1.55 -3.45
N ILE A 66 -0.46 -2.37 -3.52
CA ILE A 66 -0.39 -3.81 -3.22
C ILE A 66 -0.67 -4.69 -4.43
N THR A 67 -1.07 -4.10 -5.55
CA THR A 67 -1.31 -4.77 -6.82
C THR A 67 -0.42 -4.15 -7.90
N PRO A 68 0.20 -4.97 -8.76
CA PRO A 68 0.91 -4.48 -9.94
C PRO A 68 -0.07 -3.97 -10.99
N ASP A 69 0.48 -3.44 -12.07
CA ASP A 69 -0.32 -3.17 -13.26
C ASP A 69 -0.69 -4.49 -13.93
N VAL A 70 -1.90 -4.56 -14.47
CA VAL A 70 -2.48 -5.73 -15.14
C VAL A 70 -2.76 -5.41 -16.60
N PRO A 71 -2.78 -6.40 -17.51
CA PRO A 71 -3.16 -6.17 -18.89
C PRO A 71 -4.50 -5.44 -18.99
N ALA A 72 -4.56 -4.39 -19.81
CA ALA A 72 -5.78 -3.58 -19.92
C ALA A 72 -6.87 -4.30 -20.73
N ILE A 73 -6.45 -5.01 -21.78
CA ILE A 73 -7.32 -5.77 -22.66
C ILE A 73 -7.31 -7.24 -22.22
N ASP A 74 -8.49 -7.79 -22.01
CA ASP A 74 -8.71 -9.23 -22.00
C ASP A 74 -8.90 -9.64 -23.46
N PRO A 75 -8.10 -10.56 -24.01
CA PRO A 75 -8.24 -10.99 -25.40
C PRO A 75 -9.67 -11.46 -25.76
N SER A 76 -10.46 -11.89 -24.77
CA SER A 76 -11.85 -12.31 -24.93
C SER A 76 -12.88 -11.19 -24.79
N ARG A 77 -12.46 -9.98 -24.38
CA ARG A 77 -13.33 -8.80 -24.18
C ARG A 77 -12.66 -7.54 -24.71
N LEU A 78 -13.04 -7.15 -25.93
CA LEU A 78 -12.64 -5.87 -26.53
C LEU A 78 -13.42 -4.72 -25.86
N ASP A 79 -12.75 -4.03 -24.94
CA ASP A 79 -13.23 -2.74 -24.43
C ASP A 79 -12.50 -1.61 -25.17
N ALA A 80 -13.27 -0.80 -25.90
CA ALA A 80 -12.75 0.31 -26.70
C ALA A 80 -11.95 1.33 -25.86
N LYS A 81 -12.25 1.43 -24.55
CA LYS A 81 -11.53 2.29 -23.59
C LYS A 81 -10.05 1.91 -23.46
N TYR A 82 -9.69 0.67 -23.75
CA TYR A 82 -8.32 0.15 -23.58
C TYR A 82 -7.58 -0.09 -24.90
N ILE A 83 -8.14 0.31 -26.04
CA ILE A 83 -7.42 0.24 -27.34
C ILE A 83 -6.16 1.11 -27.26
N GLY A 84 -5.00 0.51 -27.51
CA GLY A 84 -3.70 1.19 -27.41
C GLY A 84 -3.16 1.31 -25.97
N VAL A 85 -3.89 0.80 -24.98
CA VAL A 85 -3.45 0.70 -23.59
C VAL A 85 -3.03 -0.74 -23.32
N ASN A 86 -1.76 -0.97 -22.97
CA ASN A 86 -1.27 -2.32 -22.70
C ASN A 86 -1.58 -2.76 -21.27
N HIS A 87 -1.44 -1.85 -20.29
CA HIS A 87 -1.64 -2.14 -18.87
C HIS A 87 -2.41 -1.03 -18.17
N VAL A 88 -3.13 -1.40 -17.12
CA VAL A 88 -3.83 -0.50 -16.20
C VAL A 88 -3.45 -0.82 -14.76
N PRO A 89 -3.55 0.13 -13.82
CA PRO A 89 -3.40 -0.19 -12.41
C PRO A 89 -4.38 -1.29 -12.01
N GLY A 90 -3.87 -2.38 -11.44
CA GLY A 90 -4.70 -3.42 -10.87
C GLY A 90 -5.51 -2.88 -9.69
N ASP A 91 -6.72 -3.38 -9.53
CA ASP A 91 -7.57 -3.09 -8.38
C ASP A 91 -7.45 -4.22 -7.34
N ALA A 92 -7.84 -3.94 -6.10
CA ALA A 92 -7.75 -4.87 -4.99
C ALA A 92 -9.02 -4.85 -4.12
N LEU A 93 -9.35 -6.00 -3.56
CA LEU A 93 -10.36 -6.16 -2.51
C LEU A 93 -9.68 -6.70 -1.25
N SER A 94 -8.77 -5.89 -0.70
CA SER A 94 -8.06 -6.25 0.52
C SER A 94 -8.99 -6.35 1.72
N ASN A 95 -8.93 -7.49 2.40
CA ASN A 95 -9.75 -7.77 3.57
C ASN A 95 -8.93 -7.78 4.87
N ASN A 96 -7.63 -8.05 4.80
CA ASN A 96 -6.80 -8.19 5.99
C ASN A 96 -5.32 -7.85 5.71
N ILE A 97 -4.64 -7.41 6.75
CA ILE A 97 -3.19 -7.19 6.79
C ILE A 97 -2.61 -7.80 8.06
N VAL A 98 -1.61 -8.66 7.91
CA VAL A 98 -0.86 -9.25 9.02
C VAL A 98 0.58 -8.78 8.97
N ILE A 99 1.14 -8.36 10.11
CA ILE A 99 2.53 -7.90 10.21
C ILE A 99 3.36 -8.95 10.96
N SER A 100 4.45 -9.42 10.37
CA SER A 100 5.40 -10.28 11.09
C SER A 100 6.43 -9.45 11.88
N ALA A 101 7.02 -10.10 12.90
CA ALA A 101 8.11 -9.51 13.68
C ALA A 101 9.31 -9.08 12.82
N GLY A 102 9.51 -9.71 11.65
CA GLY A 102 10.59 -9.39 10.70
C GLY A 102 10.32 -8.15 9.83
N GLY A 103 9.22 -7.43 10.05
CA GLY A 103 8.88 -6.23 9.28
C GLY A 103 8.32 -6.53 7.90
N LYS A 104 7.69 -7.69 7.72
CA LYS A 104 6.90 -8.01 6.52
C LYS A 104 5.42 -7.80 6.78
N ALA A 105 4.70 -7.30 5.79
CA ALA A 105 3.24 -7.26 5.80
C ALA A 105 2.70 -8.27 4.79
N TYR A 106 1.67 -9.02 5.18
CA TYR A 106 0.94 -9.96 4.34
C TYR A 106 -0.45 -9.39 4.15
N VAL A 107 -0.72 -8.89 2.94
CA VAL A 107 -2.00 -8.28 2.60
C VAL A 107 -2.81 -9.31 1.84
N VAL A 108 -3.92 -9.73 2.43
CA VAL A 108 -4.83 -10.70 1.82
C VAL A 108 -5.79 -9.93 0.92
N ASP A 109 -5.72 -10.24 -0.36
CA ASP A 109 -6.55 -9.66 -1.40
C ASP A 109 -7.51 -10.71 -1.96
N HIS A 110 -8.80 -10.49 -1.74
CA HIS A 110 -9.81 -11.43 -2.20
C HIS A 110 -10.12 -11.31 -3.70
N ALA A 111 -9.80 -10.18 -4.34
CA ALA A 111 -9.88 -10.05 -5.79
C ALA A 111 -8.64 -10.57 -6.51
N GLY A 112 -7.55 -10.81 -5.77
CA GLY A 112 -6.25 -11.08 -6.35
C GLY A 112 -5.80 -9.99 -7.34
N ILE A 113 -5.00 -10.39 -8.32
CA ILE A 113 -4.43 -9.46 -9.30
C ILE A 113 -5.43 -9.24 -10.44
N SER A 114 -6.37 -8.31 -10.24
CA SER A 114 -7.53 -8.10 -11.11
C SER A 114 -7.58 -6.71 -11.73
N ARG A 115 -8.27 -6.60 -12.88
CA ARG A 115 -8.56 -5.30 -13.51
C ARG A 115 -9.68 -4.59 -12.73
N PRO A 116 -9.71 -3.25 -12.71
CA PRO A 116 -10.79 -2.49 -12.07
C PRO A 116 -12.19 -2.91 -12.57
N VAL A 117 -12.37 -3.09 -13.88
CA VAL A 117 -13.66 -3.49 -14.46
C VAL A 117 -14.14 -4.86 -13.97
N ASP A 118 -13.22 -5.78 -13.71
CA ASP A 118 -13.51 -7.13 -13.23
C ASP A 118 -13.91 -7.12 -11.74
N VAL A 119 -13.30 -6.23 -10.96
CA VAL A 119 -13.63 -6.00 -9.55
C VAL A 119 -14.97 -5.25 -9.39
N GLU A 120 -15.20 -4.24 -10.23
CA GLU A 120 -16.40 -3.40 -10.22
C GLU A 120 -17.67 -4.13 -10.66
N SER A 121 -17.56 -5.07 -11.62
CA SER A 121 -18.72 -5.77 -12.20
C SER A 121 -19.43 -6.74 -11.25
N GLY A 122 -19.03 -6.81 -9.98
CA GLY A 122 -19.78 -7.53 -8.95
C GLY A 122 -19.43 -9.01 -8.83
N MET A 123 -18.25 -9.45 -9.29
CA MET A 123 -17.66 -10.75 -8.91
C MET A 123 -16.57 -10.63 -7.82
N PRO A 124 -16.79 -9.95 -6.68
CA PRO A 124 -15.76 -9.78 -5.65
C PRO A 124 -15.33 -11.09 -4.98
N HIS A 125 -15.99 -12.22 -5.26
CA HIS A 125 -15.74 -13.53 -4.62
C HIS A 125 -15.40 -14.67 -5.59
N GLY A 126 -15.11 -14.37 -6.87
CA GLY A 126 -14.87 -15.39 -7.89
C GLY A 126 -13.45 -15.44 -8.46
N TYR A 127 -12.57 -14.54 -8.02
CA TYR A 127 -11.20 -14.49 -8.52
C TYR A 127 -10.25 -15.36 -7.68
N PRO A 128 -9.16 -15.88 -8.30
CA PRO A 128 -8.00 -16.33 -7.55
C PRO A 128 -7.63 -15.25 -6.53
N GLY A 129 -7.75 -15.53 -5.23
CA GLY A 129 -7.24 -14.60 -4.23
C GLY A 129 -5.73 -14.43 -4.37
N ALA A 130 -5.16 -13.42 -3.74
CA ALA A 130 -3.72 -13.30 -3.62
C ALA A 130 -3.31 -12.86 -2.21
N VAL A 131 -2.06 -13.16 -1.85
CA VAL A 131 -1.39 -12.55 -0.72
C VAL A 131 -0.23 -11.73 -1.23
N THR A 132 -0.32 -10.41 -1.12
CA THR A 132 0.80 -9.51 -1.42
C THR A 132 1.68 -9.38 -0.19
N VAL A 133 2.95 -9.73 -0.35
CA VAL A 133 3.96 -9.57 0.70
C VAL A 133 4.69 -8.25 0.49
N LEU A 134 4.66 -7.38 1.50
CA LEU A 134 5.34 -6.09 1.48
C LEU A 134 6.49 -6.03 2.48
N TYR A 135 7.55 -5.32 2.12
CA TYR A 135 8.55 -4.87 3.09
C TYR A 135 8.09 -3.57 3.75
N VAL A 136 7.78 -3.63 5.05
CA VAL A 136 7.12 -2.54 5.79
C VAL A 136 7.96 -1.26 5.79
N LYS A 137 9.28 -1.35 5.88
CA LYS A 137 10.14 -0.17 5.90
C LYS A 137 10.05 0.64 4.59
N LYS A 138 9.93 -0.04 3.44
CA LYS A 138 9.70 0.64 2.15
C LYS A 138 8.31 1.26 2.10
N ALA A 139 7.30 0.63 2.70
CA ALA A 139 5.95 1.17 2.75
C ALA A 139 5.85 2.51 3.53
N LEU A 140 6.81 2.83 4.41
CA LEU A 140 6.83 4.10 5.15
C LEU A 140 7.44 5.27 4.35
N GLY A 141 8.11 5.00 3.24
CA GLY A 141 8.76 6.03 2.43
C GLY A 141 7.75 6.77 1.55
N LEU A 142 7.59 8.08 1.73
CA LEU A 142 6.74 8.94 0.89
C LEU A 142 7.09 8.85 -0.60
N SER A 143 8.36 8.66 -0.93
CA SER A 143 8.83 8.45 -2.31
C SER A 143 8.28 7.19 -2.98
N ASN A 144 7.73 6.27 -2.18
CA ASN A 144 7.22 4.99 -2.64
C ASN A 144 5.69 5.01 -2.76
N ASN A 145 5.05 6.15 -2.49
CA ASN A 145 3.61 6.29 -2.64
C ASN A 145 3.17 5.95 -4.07
N ASP A 146 2.06 5.23 -4.19
CA ASP A 146 1.49 4.82 -5.48
C ASP A 146 2.42 3.92 -6.33
N THR A 147 3.49 3.37 -5.74
CA THR A 147 4.42 2.46 -6.41
C THR A 147 4.33 1.05 -5.85
N ILE A 148 4.91 0.10 -6.59
CA ILE A 148 4.99 -1.32 -6.22
C ILE A 148 6.32 -1.71 -5.56
N VAL A 149 7.21 -0.75 -5.28
CA VAL A 149 8.60 -1.03 -4.86
C VAL A 149 8.72 -1.75 -3.51
N ALA A 150 7.65 -1.69 -2.71
CA ALA A 150 7.56 -2.41 -1.45
C ALA A 150 7.11 -3.86 -1.61
N ILE A 151 6.56 -4.26 -2.77
CA ILE A 151 6.16 -5.64 -3.03
C ILE A 151 7.42 -6.50 -3.11
N GLU A 152 7.50 -7.51 -2.24
CA GLU A 152 8.55 -8.54 -2.27
C GLU A 152 8.10 -9.79 -3.02
N ALA A 153 6.83 -10.14 -2.90
CA ALA A 153 6.22 -11.29 -3.56
C ALA A 153 4.71 -11.12 -3.66
N ILE A 154 4.12 -11.84 -4.61
CA ILE A 154 2.68 -12.04 -4.73
C ILE A 154 2.46 -13.54 -4.76
N LEU A 155 1.72 -14.05 -3.78
CA LEU A 155 1.36 -15.46 -3.70
C LEU A 155 -0.07 -15.62 -4.22
N ASN A 156 -0.23 -16.25 -5.37
CA ASN A 156 -1.55 -16.52 -5.92
C ASN A 156 -2.20 -17.68 -5.15
N CYS A 157 -3.40 -17.45 -4.64
CA CYS A 157 -4.18 -18.45 -3.92
C CYS A 157 -5.12 -19.16 -4.90
N GLY A 158 -4.54 -20.03 -5.75
CA GLY A 158 -5.24 -20.98 -6.63
C GLY A 158 -6.08 -20.36 -7.75
N SER A 159 -5.89 -20.82 -9.00
CA SER A 159 -6.78 -20.45 -10.10
C SER A 159 -8.02 -21.36 -10.17
N PRO A 160 -9.16 -20.87 -10.68
CA PRO A 160 -10.24 -21.75 -11.14
C PRO A 160 -9.80 -22.81 -12.16
N ALA A 161 -8.64 -22.62 -12.80
CA ALA A 161 -8.16 -23.45 -13.91
C ALA A 161 -7.19 -24.57 -13.49
N GLU A 162 -6.63 -24.54 -12.28
CA GLU A 162 -5.65 -25.55 -11.80
C GLU A 162 -6.18 -26.44 -10.67
N SER A 163 -7.39 -26.19 -10.18
CA SER A 163 -8.08 -27.13 -9.30
C SER A 163 -8.97 -28.05 -10.14
N PRO A 164 -8.71 -29.38 -10.21
CA PRO A 164 -9.65 -30.33 -10.82
C PRO A 164 -10.99 -30.44 -10.05
N TYR A 165 -11.25 -29.56 -9.07
CA TYR A 165 -12.35 -29.68 -8.12
C TYR A 165 -13.34 -28.50 -8.06
N CYS A 166 -13.42 -27.61 -9.05
CA CYS A 166 -14.52 -26.64 -9.05
C CYS A 166 -14.97 -26.14 -10.45
N PRO A 167 -15.88 -26.85 -11.11
CA PRO A 167 -16.98 -26.23 -11.84
C PRO A 167 -18.24 -26.25 -10.95
N GLY A 168 -18.63 -25.10 -10.41
CA GLY A 168 -20.05 -24.81 -10.14
C GLY A 168 -20.70 -25.24 -8.82
N ASP A 169 -19.98 -25.65 -7.77
CA ASP A 169 -20.65 -26.05 -6.52
C ASP A 169 -20.11 -25.32 -5.26
N TRP A 170 -20.56 -24.09 -5.07
CA TRP A 170 -20.28 -23.26 -3.88
C TRP A 170 -20.98 -23.78 -2.60
N GLY A 171 -21.68 -24.92 -2.66
CA GLY A 171 -22.46 -25.48 -1.55
C GLY A 171 -21.74 -26.47 -0.64
N ARG A 172 -20.56 -26.98 -1.02
CA ARG A 172 -19.82 -27.98 -0.22
C ARG A 172 -18.33 -27.89 -0.46
N GLN A 173 -17.58 -27.15 0.37
CA GLN A 173 -16.17 -27.49 0.61
C GLN A 173 -15.83 -27.40 2.11
N PRO A 174 -15.16 -28.42 2.67
CA PRO A 174 -14.63 -28.36 4.02
C PRO A 174 -13.46 -27.37 4.07
N ALA A 175 -13.36 -26.65 5.18
CA ALA A 175 -12.21 -25.80 5.48
C ALA A 175 -10.91 -26.59 5.30
N LEU A 176 -9.95 -26.04 4.54
CA LEU A 176 -8.52 -25.99 4.83
C LEU A 176 -7.74 -25.65 3.54
N PHE A 177 -6.94 -24.59 3.65
CA PHE A 177 -5.97 -24.12 2.65
C PHE A 177 -5.05 -25.24 2.16
N PRO A 178 -4.78 -25.32 0.85
CA PRO A 178 -3.46 -25.71 0.37
C PRO A 178 -2.92 -24.61 -0.54
N CYS A 179 -2.15 -23.68 0.04
CA CYS A 179 -1.15 -22.97 -0.75
C CYS A 179 -0.10 -24.01 -1.15
N HIS A 180 0.00 -24.31 -2.45
CA HIS A 180 0.94 -25.30 -2.97
C HIS A 180 2.37 -24.79 -2.75
N ASN A 181 3.19 -25.58 -2.05
CA ASN A 181 4.63 -25.40 -1.95
C ASN A 181 5.30 -25.88 -3.23
N ASP A 182 6.29 -25.11 -3.70
CA ASP A 182 7.16 -25.46 -4.80
C ASP A 182 7.72 -26.89 -4.72
N LYS A 183 7.72 -27.57 -5.86
CA LYS A 183 8.74 -28.55 -6.23
C LYS A 183 9.13 -28.37 -7.69
N SER A 184 10.14 -27.53 -7.95
CA SER A 184 11.28 -27.78 -8.85
C SER A 184 12.09 -26.50 -9.03
#